data_AF-A0A936GWE7-F1
#
_entry.id   AF-A0A936GWE7-F1
#
_cell.length_a   1.000
_cell.length_b   1.000
_cell.length_c   1.000
_cell.angle_alpha   90.00
_cell.angle_beta   90.00
_cell.angle_gamma   90.00
#
_symmetry.space_group_name_H-M   'P 1'
#
loop_
_entity.id
_entity.type
_entity.pdbx_description
1 polymer ?
#
loop_
_entity_poly.entity_id
_entity_poly.type
_entity_poly.pdbx_seq_one_letter_code
_entity_poly.pdbx_strand_id
1 'polypeptide(L)'
;MCPPPEGNFTTSNNPTWFAFIAWCENLTLQVTYTSCTNPPGPGNGGVQAAVYSGCPASAGNAVACDTDTGGCNGDGVRVMNLTGLNVGQTYYFLVDGCSGSACHIKIDVIGSCSQNCISNWFGDIDGP
;
A
#
# COMPACT_ATOMS: atom_id res chain seq x y z
N MET A 1 -6.93 8.82 6.62
CA MET A 1 -6.98 9.61 5.38
C MET A 1 -5.63 10.26 5.20
N CYS A 2 -5.12 10.33 3.97
CA CYS A 2 -3.82 10.91 3.67
C CYS A 2 -3.76 12.41 3.99
N PRO A 3 -2.58 12.97 4.31
CA PRO A 3 -2.41 14.42 4.34
C PRO A 3 -2.50 15.02 2.92
N PRO A 4 -2.77 16.33 2.78
CA PRO A 4 -2.65 17.02 1.50
C PRO A 4 -1.22 16.93 0.93
N PRO A 5 -1.06 16.90 -0.41
CA PRO A 5 -2.11 17.04 -1.43
C PRO A 5 -2.91 15.77 -1.71
N GLU A 6 -2.37 14.58 -1.42
CA GLU A 6 -2.97 13.28 -1.76
C GLU A 6 -4.31 13.07 -1.03
N GLY A 7 -4.45 13.62 0.17
CA GLY A 7 -5.70 13.56 0.93
C GLY A 7 -6.83 14.44 0.39
N ASN A 8 -6.54 15.41 -0.48
CA ASN A 8 -7.53 16.40 -0.91
C ASN A 8 -8.67 15.74 -1.69
N PHE A 9 -9.91 15.99 -1.26
CA PHE A 9 -11.13 15.46 -1.88
C PHE A 9 -11.20 13.93 -1.94
N THR A 10 -10.40 13.24 -1.13
CA THR A 10 -10.50 11.79 -0.97
C THR A 10 -11.44 11.47 0.19
N THR A 11 -12.11 10.32 0.12
CA THR A 11 -12.87 9.74 1.24
C THR A 11 -12.79 8.24 1.12
N SER A 12 -12.94 7.52 2.24
CA SER A 12 -12.96 6.07 2.17
C SER A 12 -14.31 5.57 1.65
N ASN A 13 -14.30 4.68 0.66
CA ASN A 13 -15.53 4.24 0.00
C ASN A 13 -15.68 2.72 0.01
N ASN A 14 -14.64 1.98 -0.37
CA ASN A 14 -14.59 0.53 -0.38
C ASN A 14 -13.21 0.05 0.09
N PRO A 15 -12.88 0.23 1.39
CA PRO A 15 -11.55 -0.04 1.91
C PRO A 15 -11.33 -1.53 2.18
N THR A 16 -10.24 -2.06 1.65
CA THR A 16 -9.64 -3.35 2.04
C THR A 16 -8.32 -3.10 2.75
N TRP A 17 -8.13 -3.73 3.90
CA TRP A 17 -6.97 -3.55 4.76
C TRP A 17 -6.17 -4.83 4.89
N PHE A 18 -4.86 -4.69 4.95
CA PHE A 18 -3.97 -5.74 5.39
C PHE A 18 -2.79 -5.16 6.16
N ALA A 19 -2.19 -5.98 7.01
CA ALA A 19 -1.05 -5.61 7.82
C ALA A 19 0.19 -6.35 7.33
N PHE A 20 1.36 -5.70 7.44
CA PHE A 20 2.64 -6.33 7.18
C PHE A 20 3.68 -5.89 8.21
N ILE A 21 4.70 -6.71 8.42
CA ILE A 21 5.85 -6.37 9.26
C ILE A 21 6.95 -5.84 8.34
N ALA A 22 7.47 -4.64 8.62
CA ALA A 22 8.57 -4.09 7.85
C ALA A 22 9.84 -4.92 8.09
N TRP A 23 10.41 -5.49 7.02
CA TRP A 23 11.72 -6.15 7.06
C TRP A 23 12.86 -5.20 6.66
N CYS A 24 12.51 -3.98 6.27
CA CYS A 24 13.44 -3.00 5.74
C CYS A 24 12.96 -1.58 6.09
N GLU A 25 13.90 -0.66 6.26
CA GLU A 25 13.61 0.76 6.50
C GLU A 25 13.04 1.48 5.28
N ASN A 26 13.33 0.99 4.08
CA ASN A 26 12.86 1.57 2.83
C ASN A 26 12.25 0.49 1.94
N LEU A 27 10.98 0.63 1.57
CA LEU A 27 10.25 -0.29 0.70
C LEU A 27 9.50 0.50 -0.37
N THR A 28 9.44 -0.01 -1.60
CA THR A 28 8.57 0.52 -2.65
C THR A 28 7.51 -0.52 -2.95
N LEU A 29 6.25 -0.18 -2.64
CA LEU A 29 5.10 -0.99 -2.97
C LEU A 29 4.47 -0.49 -4.26
N GLN A 30 4.16 -1.41 -5.16
CA GLN A 30 3.40 -1.16 -6.37
C GLN A 30 2.06 -1.88 -6.30
N VAL A 31 0.98 -1.15 -6.57
CA VAL A 31 -0.38 -1.67 -6.67
C VAL A 31 -0.80 -1.54 -8.12
N THR A 32 -0.80 -2.65 -8.85
CA THR A 32 -1.38 -2.69 -10.19
C THR A 32 -2.84 -3.06 -10.06
N TYR A 33 -3.72 -2.26 -10.64
CA TYR A 33 -5.15 -2.53 -10.62
C TYR A 33 -5.72 -2.54 -12.04
N THR A 34 -6.65 -3.47 -12.29
CA THR A 34 -7.30 -3.60 -13.59
C THR A 34 -8.78 -3.95 -13.46
N SER A 35 -9.52 -3.76 -14.55
CA SER A 35 -10.94 -4.10 -14.69
C SER A 35 -11.76 -3.54 -13.55
N CYS A 36 -11.50 -2.27 -13.17
CA CYS A 36 -12.32 -1.61 -12.18
C CYS A 36 -13.76 -1.48 -12.66
N THR A 37 -14.65 -2.13 -11.94
CA THR A 37 -16.09 -2.06 -12.17
C THR A 37 -16.70 -1.05 -11.21
N ASN A 38 -17.62 -0.25 -11.74
CA ASN A 38 -18.22 0.87 -11.05
C ASN A 38 -19.65 0.52 -10.60
N PRO A 39 -19.97 0.49 -9.30
CA PRO A 39 -21.33 0.68 -8.81
C PRO A 39 -21.65 2.18 -8.60
N PRO A 40 -22.93 2.61 -8.67
CA PRO A 40 -23.55 3.21 -9.86
C PRO A 40 -23.01 4.63 -10.22
N GLY A 41 -22.43 4.77 -11.42
CA GLY A 41 -22.18 6.07 -12.07
C GLY A 41 -21.19 5.95 -13.24
N PRO A 42 -21.34 6.68 -14.36
CA PRO A 42 -20.37 6.63 -15.45
C PRO A 42 -19.08 7.39 -15.09
N GLY A 43 -17.92 6.77 -15.32
CA GLY A 43 -16.62 7.47 -15.37
C GLY A 43 -15.77 7.52 -14.09
N ASN A 44 -16.12 6.81 -13.02
CA ASN A 44 -15.40 6.88 -11.73
C ASN A 44 -14.84 5.51 -11.29
N GLY A 45 -14.04 4.85 -12.12
CA GLY A 45 -13.43 3.56 -11.77
C GLY A 45 -12.03 3.77 -11.21
N GLY A 46 -11.56 3.09 -10.16
CA GLY A 46 -10.14 3.14 -9.78
C GLY A 46 -9.83 2.81 -8.33
N VAL A 47 -8.57 3.04 -7.94
CA VAL A 47 -8.05 2.70 -6.62
C VAL A 47 -7.27 3.85 -5.99
N GLN A 48 -7.39 3.98 -4.68
CA GLN A 48 -6.60 4.81 -3.80
C GLN A 48 -5.81 3.92 -2.84
N ALA A 49 -4.54 4.21 -2.63
CA ALA A 49 -3.64 3.38 -1.82
C ALA A 49 -2.94 4.21 -0.75
N ALA A 50 -2.80 3.67 0.46
CA ALA A 50 -2.10 4.35 1.55
C ALA A 50 -1.54 3.38 2.58
N VAL A 51 -0.34 3.66 3.10
CA VAL A 51 0.27 2.93 4.20
C VAL A 51 0.29 3.79 5.46
N TYR A 52 -0.06 3.21 6.60
CA TYR A 52 -0.10 3.87 7.90
C TYR A 52 0.79 3.13 8.91
N SER A 53 1.43 3.88 9.81
CA SER A 53 2.29 3.34 10.88
C SER A 53 1.52 2.93 12.14
N GLY A 54 0.21 3.16 12.20
CA GLY A 54 -0.62 2.82 13.35
C GLY A 54 -2.11 2.70 13.03
N CYS A 55 -2.85 2.16 14.00
CA CYS A 55 -4.30 2.04 14.00
C CYS A 55 -4.86 2.78 15.23
N PRO A 56 -5.85 3.69 15.09
CA PRO A 56 -6.57 4.01 13.86
C PRO A 56 -5.73 4.82 12.85
N ALA A 57 -6.08 4.69 11.57
CA ALA A 57 -5.45 5.43 10.49
C ALA A 57 -5.84 6.91 10.52
N SER A 58 -4.87 7.80 10.39
CA SER A 58 -5.00 9.26 10.47
C SER A 58 -4.01 9.95 9.55
N ALA A 59 -4.16 11.26 9.32
CA ALA A 59 -3.18 12.02 8.55
C ALA A 59 -1.80 12.08 9.26
N GLY A 60 -1.78 12.04 10.59
CA GLY A 60 -0.54 12.13 11.37
C GLY A 60 0.31 10.85 11.39
N ASN A 61 -0.25 9.72 10.96
CA ASN A 61 0.45 8.43 10.89
C ASN A 61 0.45 7.82 9.49
N ALA A 62 0.12 8.60 8.46
CA ALA A 62 0.30 8.21 7.06
C ALA A 62 1.80 8.19 6.73
N VAL A 63 2.28 7.08 6.19
CA VAL A 63 3.67 6.87 5.78
C VAL A 63 3.86 7.22 4.32
N ALA A 64 2.97 6.71 3.46
CA ALA A 64 2.94 7.05 2.04
C ALA A 64 1.53 6.90 1.50
N CYS A 65 1.23 7.66 0.47
CA CYS A 65 -0.09 7.74 -0.14
C CYS A 65 0.05 7.88 -1.65
N ASP A 66 -0.87 7.25 -2.36
CA ASP A 66 -1.07 7.45 -3.79
C ASP A 66 -2.56 7.24 -4.11
N THR A 67 -3.27 8.35 -4.21
CA THR A 67 -4.74 8.41 -4.20
C THR A 67 -5.34 8.96 -5.49
N ASP A 68 -4.51 9.31 -6.48
CA ASP A 68 -4.86 9.94 -7.77
C ASP A 68 -5.90 11.05 -7.64
N THR A 69 -5.40 12.23 -7.32
CA THR A 69 -6.19 13.45 -7.21
C THR A 69 -6.74 13.94 -8.56
N GLY A 70 -6.31 13.35 -9.69
CA GLY A 70 -6.68 13.73 -11.05
C GLY A 70 -7.91 13.01 -11.62
N GLY A 71 -8.46 12.04 -10.90
CA GLY A 71 -9.63 11.29 -11.31
C GLY A 71 -9.36 9.80 -11.40
N CYS A 72 -10.35 9.01 -11.08
CA CYS A 72 -10.20 7.57 -10.97
C CYS A 72 -10.21 6.95 -12.37
N ASN A 73 -9.10 6.29 -12.71
CA ASN A 73 -8.91 5.53 -13.94
C ASN A 73 -9.28 4.05 -13.76
N GLY A 74 -9.91 3.44 -14.77
CA GLY A 74 -10.38 2.06 -14.70
C GLY A 74 -9.28 1.00 -14.58
N ASP A 75 -8.06 1.36 -14.97
CA ASP A 75 -6.85 0.56 -14.87
C ASP A 75 -5.67 1.48 -14.53
N GLY A 76 -4.62 0.95 -13.91
CA GLY A 76 -3.42 1.72 -13.65
C GLY A 76 -2.52 1.14 -12.57
N VAL A 77 -1.64 2.00 -12.07
CA VAL A 77 -0.64 1.65 -11.06
C VAL A 77 -0.60 2.73 -9.99
N ARG A 78 -0.50 2.31 -8.73
CA ARG A 78 -0.12 3.16 -7.60
C ARG A 78 1.25 2.76 -7.08
N VAL A 79 2.13 3.72 -6.84
CA VAL A 79 3.47 3.47 -6.32
C VAL A 79 3.66 4.24 -5.02
N MET A 80 3.89 3.51 -3.94
CA MET A 80 4.15 4.08 -2.62
C MET A 80 5.61 3.83 -2.24
N ASN A 81 6.36 4.91 -2.05
CA ASN A 81 7.72 4.87 -1.53
C ASN A 81 7.67 5.04 -0.01
N LEU A 82 7.82 3.93 0.71
CA LEU A 82 7.88 3.89 2.16
C LEU A 82 9.32 4.12 2.59
N THR A 83 9.57 5.15 3.39
CA THR A 83 10.89 5.47 3.92
C THR A 83 10.83 5.66 5.43
N GLY A 84 11.96 5.40 6.12
CA GLY A 84 12.04 5.53 7.57
C GLY A 84 11.15 4.54 8.33
N LEU A 85 10.91 3.35 7.76
CA LEU A 85 10.21 2.28 8.45
C LEU A 85 11.07 1.73 9.60
N ASN A 86 10.44 1.37 10.71
CA ASN A 86 11.12 0.64 11.78
C ASN A 86 11.03 -0.86 11.50
N VAL A 87 12.18 -1.51 11.29
CA VAL A 87 12.23 -2.96 11.06
C VAL A 87 11.61 -3.71 12.24
N GLY A 88 10.74 -4.68 11.96
CA GLY A 88 9.98 -5.44 12.94
C GLY A 88 8.66 -4.78 13.39
N GLN A 89 8.42 -3.51 13.04
CA GLN A 89 7.15 -2.85 13.33
C GLN A 89 6.07 -3.26 12.31
N THR A 90 4.83 -3.35 12.81
CA THR A 90 3.65 -3.60 11.97
C THR A 90 3.14 -2.30 11.34
N TYR A 91 2.90 -2.35 10.04
CA TYR A 91 2.31 -1.28 9.23
C TYR A 91 1.00 -1.76 8.60
N TYR A 92 0.11 -0.83 8.31
CA TYR A 92 -1.23 -1.10 7.80
C TYR A 92 -1.37 -0.52 6.41
N PHE A 93 -1.61 -1.36 5.42
CA PHE A 93 -1.79 -0.95 4.04
C PHE A 93 -3.29 -1.02 3.69
N LEU A 94 -3.82 0.12 3.25
CA LEU A 94 -5.16 0.34 2.72
C LEU A 94 -5.14 0.35 1.19
N VAL A 95 -5.99 -0.46 0.59
CA VAL A 95 -6.41 -0.34 -0.81
C VAL A 95 -7.90 0.00 -0.81
N ASP A 96 -8.26 1.15 -1.36
CA ASP A 96 -9.62 1.67 -1.34
C ASP A 96 -10.15 1.87 -2.76
N GLY A 97 -11.31 1.29 -3.06
CA GLY A 97 -11.98 1.50 -4.33
C GLY A 97 -12.53 2.91 -4.44
N CYS A 98 -11.98 3.72 -5.34
CA CYS A 98 -12.46 5.08 -5.57
C CYS A 98 -13.94 5.08 -5.96
N SER A 99 -14.75 5.94 -5.32
CA SER A 99 -16.20 6.01 -5.53
C SER A 99 -16.92 4.65 -5.36
N GLY A 100 -16.34 3.73 -4.59
CA GLY A 100 -16.91 2.39 -4.36
C GLY A 100 -16.51 1.34 -5.40
N SER A 101 -15.53 1.64 -6.26
CA SER A 101 -15.03 0.72 -7.28
C SER A 101 -14.61 -0.64 -6.72
N ALA A 102 -14.75 -1.68 -7.53
CA ALA A 102 -14.16 -3.00 -7.29
C ALA A 102 -13.27 -3.37 -8.47
N CYS A 103 -11.99 -3.64 -8.20
CA CYS A 103 -10.98 -3.90 -9.23
C CYS A 103 -10.23 -5.21 -8.93
N HIS A 104 -9.58 -5.77 -9.95
CA HIS A 104 -8.57 -6.80 -9.76
C HIS A 104 -7.28 -6.13 -9.29
N ILE A 105 -6.74 -6.57 -8.16
CA ILE A 105 -5.57 -5.95 -7.52
C ILE A 105 -4.40 -6.94 -7.51
N LYS A 106 -3.23 -6.47 -7.93
CA LYS A 106 -1.93 -7.12 -7.73
C LYS A 106 -1.02 -6.19 -6.95
N ILE A 107 -0.35 -6.74 -5.94
CA ILE A 107 0.52 -5.98 -5.04
C ILE A 107 1.91 -6.59 -5.14
N ASP A 108 2.88 -5.78 -5.56
CA ASP A 108 4.28 -6.15 -5.71
C ASP A 108 5.16 -5.28 -4.81
N VAL A 109 6.23 -5.86 -4.27
CA VAL A 109 7.32 -5.09 -3.65
C VAL A 109 8.42 -4.95 -4.69
N ILE A 110 8.53 -3.77 -5.28
CA ILE A 110 9.43 -3.49 -6.41
C ILE A 110 10.73 -2.81 -5.99
N GLY A 111 10.82 -2.39 -4.73
CA GLY A 111 12.01 -1.82 -4.14
C GLY A 111 12.10 -2.21 -2.67
N SER A 112 13.30 -2.56 -2.22
CA SER A 112 13.61 -2.74 -0.80
C SER A 112 15.08 -2.39 -0.60
N CYS A 113 15.50 -2.07 0.63
CA CYS A 113 16.91 -2.25 0.96
C CYS A 113 17.27 -3.68 0.60
N SER A 114 18.44 -3.84 -0.05
CA SER A 114 19.00 -5.17 -0.27
C SER A 114 18.83 -5.94 1.02
N GLN A 115 18.15 -7.08 0.98
CA GLN A 115 18.26 -8.01 2.09
C GLN A 115 19.76 -8.22 2.23
N ASN A 116 20.34 -7.66 3.29
CA ASN A 116 21.55 -8.25 3.84
C ASN A 116 21.10 -9.67 4.08
N CYS A 117 21.58 -10.52 3.16
CA CYS A 117 21.30 -11.92 3.00
C CYS A 117 21.10 -12.59 4.36
N ILE A 118 20.34 -13.69 4.40
CA ILE A 118 20.51 -14.65 5.48
C ILE A 118 22.01 -14.85 5.67
N SER A 119 22.51 -14.45 6.85
CA SER A 119 23.91 -14.64 7.19
C SER A 119 24.26 -16.10 6.93
N ASN A 120 25.45 -16.36 6.39
CA ASN A 120 25.90 -17.73 6.17
C ASN A 120 25.62 -18.56 7.43
N TRP A 121 24.95 -19.69 7.23
CA TRP A 121 24.73 -20.65 8.30
C TRP A 121 26.08 -21.28 8.64
N PHE A 122 26.61 -20.97 9.84
CA PHE A 122 27.87 -21.53 10.34
C PHE A 122 27.67 -22.70 11.31
N GLY A 123 26.42 -23.11 11.55
CA GLY A 123 26.12 -24.24 12.42
C GLY A 123 26.30 -25.57 11.69
N ASP A 124 26.75 -26.60 12.40
CA ASP A 124 26.57 -27.96 11.91
C ASP A 124 25.13 -28.40 12.15
N ILE A 125 24.56 -29.18 11.23
CA ILE A 125 23.30 -29.87 11.48
C ILE A 125 23.66 -31.15 12.22
N ASP A 126 23.63 -31.10 13.55
CA ASP A 126 23.81 -32.29 14.38
C ASP A 126 22.46 -33.00 14.58
N GLY A 127 22.40 -34.24 14.11
CA GLY A 127 21.32 -35.18 14.42
C GLY A 127 21.55 -35.90 15.77
N PRO A 128 20.53 -36.60 16.29
CA PRO A 128 20.68 -37.48 17.44
C PRO A 128 21.61 -38.67 17.18
#